data_AF-A0A929U736-F1
#
_entry.id   AF-A0A929U736-F1
#
_cell.length_a   1.000
_cell.length_b   1.000
_cell.length_c   1.000
_cell.angle_alpha   90.00
_cell.angle_beta   90.00
_cell.angle_gamma   90.00
#
_symmetry.space_group_name_H-M   'P 1'
#
loop_
_entity.id
_entity.type
_entity.pdbx_description
1 polymer ?
#
loop_
_entity_poly.entity_id
_entity_poly.type
_entity_poly.pdbx_seq_one_letter_code
_entity_poly.pdbx_strand_id
1 'polypeptide(L)' 'MGGIASAADALEFLLAGASAVAIGAANFHDPYATIKVIHGIEDYLRKNEVDDIHSLIGAVH' A
#
# COMPACT_ATOMS: atom_id res chain seq x y z
N MET A 1 -0.98 9.12 10.10
CA MET A 1 -1.20 8.41 8.83
C MET A 1 -2.24 7.33 9.06
N GLY A 2 -3.34 7.37 8.32
CA GLY A 2 -4.51 6.50 8.48
C GLY A 2 -5.53 6.85 7.40
N GLY A 3 -6.47 5.96 7.14
CA GLY A 3 -7.39 6.08 6.00
C GLY A 3 -7.03 5.19 4.81
N ILE A 4 -6.06 4.29 4.96
CA ILE A 4 -5.79 3.25 3.97
C ILE A 4 -6.93 2.23 4.02
N ALA A 5 -7.67 2.12 2.92
CA ALA A 5 -8.71 1.14 2.71
C ALA A 5 -8.43 0.24 1.49
N SER A 6 -7.46 0.62 0.65
CA SER A 6 -7.09 -0.13 -0.55
C SER A 6 -5.57 -0.18 -0.77
N ALA A 7 -5.13 -1.09 -1.66
CA ALA A 7 -3.73 -1.16 -2.09
C ALA A 7 -3.28 0.09 -2.84
N ALA A 8 -4.19 0.72 -3.59
CA ALA A 8 -3.91 1.98 -4.29
C ALA A 8 -3.58 3.09 -3.30
N ASP A 9 -4.39 3.24 -2.23
CA ASP A 9 -4.13 4.24 -1.19
C ASP A 9 -2.75 4.00 -0.56
N ALA A 10 -2.43 2.74 -0.22
CA ALA A 10 -1.13 2.41 0.37
C ALA A 10 0.03 2.78 -0.57
N LEU A 11 -0.06 2.43 -1.85
CA LEU A 11 0.94 2.74 -2.86
C LEU A 11 1.11 4.25 -3.06
N GLU A 12 0.03 5.03 -3.08
CA GLU A 12 0.09 6.49 -3.21
C GLU A 12 0.89 7.12 -2.06
N PHE A 13 0.66 6.69 -0.83
CA PHE A 13 1.41 7.19 0.33
C PHE A 13 2.89 6.81 0.25
N LEU A 14 3.20 5.57 -0.15
CA LEU A 14 4.59 5.14 -0.35
C LEU A 14 5.27 5.99 -1.44
N LEU A 15 4.63 6.12 -2.61
CA LEU A 15 5.11 6.94 -3.73
C LEU A 15 5.36 8.38 -3.31
N ALA A 16 4.48 8.96 -2.48
CA ALA A 16 4.64 10.31 -1.94
C ALA A 16 5.78 10.47 -0.91
N GLY A 17 6.41 9.37 -0.50
CA GLY A 17 7.58 9.37 0.40
C GLY A 17 7.32 8.77 1.78
N ALA A 18 6.14 8.22 2.07
CA ALA A 18 5.92 7.51 3.32
C ALA A 18 6.76 6.23 3.36
N SER A 19 7.44 5.98 4.47
CA SER A 19 8.18 4.72 4.67
C SER A 19 7.30 3.57 5.18
N ALA A 20 6.10 3.88 5.67
CA ALA A 20 5.13 2.92 6.18
C ALA A 20 3.72 3.51 6.17
N VAL A 21 2.71 2.64 6.15
CA VAL A 21 1.30 3.01 6.24
C VAL A 21 0.58 2.16 7.29
N ALA A 22 -0.56 2.65 7.81
CA ALA A 22 -1.33 1.95 8.84
C ALA A 22 -2.79 1.77 8.42
N ILE A 23 -3.33 0.57 8.67
CA ILE A 23 -4.72 0.20 8.38
C ILE A 23 -5.42 -0.04 9.72
N GLY A 24 -6.42 0.81 10.02
CA GLY A 24 -7.18 0.74 11.27
C GLY A 24 -8.67 0.62 11.01
N ALA A 25 -9.30 1.74 10.66
CA ALA A 25 -10.75 1.83 10.45
C ALA A 25 -11.29 0.82 9.43
N ALA A 26 -10.56 0.54 8.34
CA ALA A 26 -10.97 -0.41 7.32
C ALA A 26 -11.18 -1.83 7.86
N ASN A 27 -10.40 -2.24 8.88
CA ASN A 27 -10.54 -3.57 9.48
C ASN A 27 -11.86 -3.77 10.24
N PHE A 28 -12.52 -2.69 10.69
CA PHE A 28 -13.83 -2.78 11.34
C PHE A 28 -14.96 -3.03 10.34
N HIS A 29 -14.80 -2.55 9.10
CA HIS A 29 -15.75 -2.82 8.02
C HIS A 29 -15.47 -4.17 7.35
N ASP A 30 -14.19 -4.49 7.15
CA ASP A 30 -13.72 -5.71 6.55
C ASP A 30 -12.47 -6.22 7.29
N PRO A 31 -12.55 -7.30 8.09
CA PRO A 31 -11.41 -7.82 8.83
C PRO A 31 -10.28 -8.33 7.93
N TYR A 32 -10.54 -8.55 6.63
CA TYR A 32 -9.54 -8.95 5.64
C TYR A 32 -8.93 -7.76 4.89
N ALA A 33 -9.31 -6.52 5.19
CA ALA A 33 -8.81 -5.33 4.50
C ALA A 33 -7.28 -5.32 4.44
N THR A 34 -6.62 -5.62 5.56
CA THR A 34 -5.16 -5.67 5.62
C THR A 34 -4.55 -6.69 4.65
N ILE A 35 -5.10 -7.90 4.58
CA ILE A 35 -4.61 -8.95 3.66
C ILE A 35 -4.89 -8.58 2.20
N LYS A 36 -6.07 -8.01 1.91
CA LYS A 36 -6.42 -7.53 0.56
C LYS A 36 -5.47 -6.43 0.09
N VAL A 37 -5.08 -5.53 0.99
CA VAL A 37 -4.09 -4.48 0.70
C VAL A 37 -2.72 -5.10 0.39
N ILE A 38 -2.25 -6.06 1.20
CA ILE A 38 -0.98 -6.74 0.96
C ILE A 38 -0.96 -7.42 -0.41
N HIS A 39 -1.99 -8.23 -0.73
CA HIS A 39 -2.05 -8.91 -2.02
C HIS A 39 -2.13 -7.91 -3.19
N GLY A 40 -2.90 -6.83 -3.06
CA GLY A 40 -2.98 -5.81 -4.11
C GLY A 40 -1.65 -5.08 -4.34
N ILE A 41 -0.85 -4.88 -3.29
CA ILE A 41 0.51 -4.35 -3.41
C ILE A 41 1.42 -5.37 -4.11
N GLU A 42 1.39 -6.65 -3.70
CA GLU A 42 2.17 -7.70 -4.36
C GLU A 42 1.85 -7.83 -5.86
N ASP A 43 0.56 -7.80 -6.20
CA ASP A 43 0.10 -7.85 -7.59
C ASP A 43 0.59 -6.62 -8.38
N TYR A 44 0.58 -5.44 -7.78
CA TYR A 44 1.15 -4.24 -8.38
C TYR A 44 2.65 -4.40 -8.65
N LEU A 45 3.41 -4.87 -7.66
CA LEU A 45 4.86 -5.07 -7.78
C LEU A 45 5.18 -6.05 -8.92
N ARG A 46 4.51 -7.20 -8.95
CA ARG A 46 4.66 -8.20 -10.02
C ARG A 46 4.30 -7.65 -11.39
N LYS A 47 3.19 -6.92 -11.50
CA LYS A 47 2.72 -6.36 -12.77
C LYS A 47 3.67 -5.30 -13.34
N ASN A 48 4.38 -4.58 -12.47
CA ASN A 48 5.30 -3.52 -12.87
C ASN A 48 6.76 -3.95 -12.84
N GLU A 49 7.05 -5.25 -12.65
CA GLU A 49 8.42 -5.79 -12.57
C GLU A 49 9.27 -5.07 -11.52
N VAL A 50 8.66 -4.73 -10.39
CA VAL A 50 9.31 -4.08 -9.25
C VAL A 50 9.71 -5.14 -8.23
N ASP A 51 11.00 -5.37 -8.09
CA ASP A 51 11.55 -6.40 -7.20
C ASP A 51 11.56 -5.97 -5.72
N ASP A 52 11.66 -4.67 -5.46
CA ASP A 52 11.75 -4.11 -4.10
C ASP A 52 10.77 -2.94 -3.92
N ILE A 53 9.86 -3.07 -2.95
CA ILE A 53 8.89 -2.03 -2.58
C ILE A 53 9.56 -0.74 -2.13
N HIS A 54 10.79 -0.79 -1.60
CA HIS A 54 11.52 0.41 -1.19
C HIS A 54 11.85 1.32 -2.37
N SER A 55 11.94 0.79 -3.59
CA SER A 55 12.13 1.60 -4.81
C SER A 55 10.94 2.52 -5.12
N LEU A 56 9.76 2.22 -4.57
CA LEU A 56 8.58 3.05 -4.73
C LEU A 56 8.58 4.24 -3.77
N ILE A 57 9.32 4.18 -2.66
CA ILE A 57 9.26 5.23 -1.64
C ILE A 57 9.81 6.54 -2.20
N GLY A 58 8.96 7.55 -2.32
CA GLY A 58 9.34 8.87 -2.81
C GLY A 58 9.56 8.94 -4.32
N ALA A 59 9.13 7.95 -5.10
CA ALA A 59 9.37 7.90 -6.54
C ALA A 59 8.67 9.01 -7.35
N VAL A 60 7.71 9.72 -6.75
CA VAL A 60 7.02 10.86 -7.38
C VAL A 60 7.37 12.22 -6.75
N HIS A 61 8.42 12.27 -5.92
CA HIS A 61 8.94 13.50 -5.28
C HIS A 61 10.20 14.00 -5.99
#